data_AF-A0A4Z1P8I1-F1
#
_entry.id   AF-A0A4Z1P8I1-F1
#
_cell.length_a   1.000
_cell.length_b   1.000
_cell.length_c   1.000
_cell.angle_alpha   90.00
_cell.angle_beta   90.00
_cell.angle_gamma   90.00
#
_symmetry.space_group_name_H-M   'P 1'
#
loop_
_entity.id
_entity.type
_entity.pdbx_description
1 polymer ?
#
loop_
_entity_poly.entity_id
_entity_poly.type
_entity_poly.pdbx_seq_one_letter_code
_entity_poly.pdbx_strand_id
1 'polypeptide(L)'
;MRTLLPWLLATTAHHASSIALLPPSHPIIQRSTLAHKIPDPPNAAPPRLPLPSPHKQPGAKRIKIRSGPYKIPDMTVVGSPYGDKGTLFNLPDTSIERPCEGECTILTQQAGLEFVNGELAFSFSSDGGEGNGEMGGEFCANGHVFWLGTNANIDSGLWLHHMVSFIKGPGRWDPTCYGWPSGPHLAVGATGATSERMMASGNERAFLDYSANPEGSGYHFKSTDKLAYLVDLMNMNMEANVVYVTMTYDYLEGPLPPGWLDVKTIWLDAFQCGTSEIAAPKQNGAFTVSSKPWKPNFEGKILGGMGHLHDGGIIVDTMAGPNTPMCSQDIPYSEKPEFKWSGKMAGADKPADDHISSMPQCKIQAVTQLKKDQSWTVEGKYDYDKRAGNLEGGKQSNVMAISLVFVGVPPGGVPKPGWFGR
;
A
#
# COMPACT_ATOMS: atom_id res chain seq x y z
N MET A 1 -53.13 58.67 -0.62
CA MET A 1 -52.93 57.66 -1.69
C MET A 1 -52.01 56.57 -1.15
N ARG A 2 -52.30 55.33 -1.51
CA ARG A 2 -51.76 54.05 -0.99
C ARG A 2 -50.27 54.06 -0.58
N THR A 3 -50.00 53.56 0.62
CA THR A 3 -48.74 52.87 0.97
C THR A 3 -49.09 51.72 1.93
N LEU A 4 -48.85 50.49 1.46
CA LEU A 4 -49.01 49.24 2.18
C LEU A 4 -47.62 48.68 2.51
N LEU A 5 -47.38 48.44 3.79
CA LEU A 5 -46.63 47.34 4.44
C LEU A 5 -46.74 47.62 5.98
N PRO A 6 -46.56 46.67 6.93
CA PRO A 6 -45.67 45.51 6.81
C PRO A 6 -46.03 44.23 7.64
N TRP A 7 -45.10 43.26 7.59
CA TRP A 7 -44.81 42.11 8.49
C TRP A 7 -45.66 40.83 8.46
N LEU A 8 -45.09 39.82 7.78
CA LEU A 8 -45.25 38.40 8.08
C LEU A 8 -44.36 38.02 9.29
N LEU A 9 -44.96 37.37 10.29
CA LEU A 9 -44.27 36.54 11.29
C LEU A 9 -44.49 35.08 10.90
N ALA A 10 -43.45 34.38 10.45
CA ALA A 10 -43.45 32.94 10.28
C ALA A 10 -42.36 32.35 11.20
N THR A 11 -42.81 31.68 12.25
CA THR A 11 -42.00 30.87 13.16
C THR A 11 -41.62 29.56 12.47
N THR A 12 -40.33 29.32 12.26
CA THR A 12 -39.79 27.99 11.95
C THR A 12 -39.14 27.40 13.19
N ALA A 13 -39.73 26.32 13.69
CA ALA A 13 -39.20 25.51 14.77
C ALA A 13 -38.01 24.67 14.27
N HIS A 14 -36.83 24.86 14.85
CA HIS A 14 -35.70 23.97 14.66
C HIS A 14 -35.94 22.65 15.42
N HIS A 15 -36.10 21.56 14.68
CA HIS A 15 -35.94 20.20 15.23
C HIS A 15 -34.46 19.97 15.52
N ALA A 16 -34.10 20.03 16.80
CA ALA A 16 -32.83 19.50 17.30
C ALA A 16 -32.93 17.97 17.34
N SER A 17 -32.48 17.31 16.27
CA SER A 17 -32.25 15.86 16.29
C SER A 17 -31.10 15.56 17.25
N SER A 18 -31.44 14.97 18.38
CA SER A 18 -30.48 14.42 19.34
C SER A 18 -29.75 13.27 18.67
N ILE A 19 -28.45 13.47 18.40
CA ILE A 19 -27.54 12.39 18.02
C ILE A 19 -27.38 11.50 19.27
N ALA A 20 -28.07 10.37 19.26
CA ALA A 20 -27.85 9.31 20.24
C ALA A 20 -26.43 8.77 20.05
N LEU A 21 -25.55 9.08 21.00
CA LEU A 21 -24.25 8.45 21.16
C LEU A 21 -24.49 6.95 21.39
N LEU A 22 -24.19 6.13 20.39
CA LEU A 22 -24.15 4.68 20.55
C LEU A 22 -23.03 4.32 21.55
N PRO A 23 -23.24 3.34 22.44
CA PRO A 23 -22.24 2.94 23.42
C PRO A 23 -21.01 2.32 22.73
N PRO A 24 -19.78 2.67 23.16
CA PRO A 24 -18.55 2.12 22.61
C PRO A 24 -18.41 0.67 23.09
N SER A 25 -18.85 -0.28 22.28
CA SER A 25 -18.71 -1.72 22.54
C SER A 25 -17.71 -2.39 21.59
N HIS A 26 -16.84 -1.62 20.94
CA HIS A 26 -15.71 -2.21 20.22
C HIS A 26 -14.58 -2.50 21.22
N PRO A 27 -14.05 -3.73 21.24
CA PRO A 27 -12.94 -4.07 22.09
C PRO A 27 -11.80 -3.10 21.78
N ILE A 28 -11.36 -2.38 22.81
CA ILE A 28 -10.11 -1.65 22.82
C ILE A 28 -9.06 -2.64 22.28
N ILE A 29 -8.44 -2.27 21.16
CA ILE A 29 -7.34 -2.98 20.50
C ILE A 29 -6.45 -3.57 21.60
N GLN A 30 -6.63 -4.86 21.90
CA GLN A 30 -5.73 -5.56 22.77
C GLN A 30 -4.40 -5.45 22.05
N ARG A 31 -3.47 -4.69 22.64
CA ARG A 31 -2.07 -4.72 22.25
C ARG A 31 -1.64 -6.18 22.40
N SER A 32 -1.80 -6.97 21.35
CA SER A 32 -1.06 -8.20 21.13
C SER A 32 0.38 -7.80 21.40
N THR A 33 0.88 -8.17 22.56
CA THR A 33 2.13 -7.70 23.12
C THR A 33 3.25 -8.15 22.20
N LEU A 34 3.67 -7.31 21.25
CA LEU A 34 5.01 -7.10 20.68
C LEU A 34 5.93 -8.31 20.36
N ALA A 35 5.48 -9.56 20.49
CA ALA A 35 6.31 -10.76 20.41
C ALA A 35 6.37 -11.36 19.00
N HIS A 36 5.86 -10.61 18.01
CA HIS A 36 5.89 -11.03 16.61
C HIS A 36 7.20 -10.68 15.93
N LYS A 37 7.87 -9.60 16.37
CA LYS A 37 9.28 -9.38 16.02
C LYS A 37 10.17 -10.17 16.96
N ILE A 38 11.03 -10.99 16.40
CA ILE A 38 12.01 -11.77 17.16
C ILE A 38 13.43 -11.26 16.85
N PRO A 39 14.43 -11.55 17.71
CA PRO A 39 15.82 -11.28 17.37
C PRO A 39 16.23 -12.01 16.08
N ASP A 40 17.15 -11.41 15.33
CA ASP A 40 17.77 -12.07 14.17
C ASP A 40 18.34 -13.44 14.58
N PRO A 41 17.96 -14.53 13.90
CA PRO A 41 18.60 -15.82 14.14
C PRO A 41 20.06 -15.81 13.67
N PRO A 42 20.88 -16.75 14.14
CA PRO A 42 22.23 -16.94 13.62
C PRO A 42 22.18 -17.08 12.09
N ASN A 43 23.06 -16.36 11.39
CA ASN A 43 23.15 -16.32 9.92
C ASN A 43 22.02 -15.58 9.19
N ALA A 44 21.26 -14.73 9.88
CA ALA A 44 20.35 -13.80 9.21
C ALA A 44 21.08 -12.98 8.13
N ALA A 45 20.43 -12.80 6.99
CA ALA A 45 20.91 -11.88 5.97
C ALA A 45 21.02 -10.45 6.55
N PRO A 46 21.99 -9.63 6.12
CA PRO A 46 22.16 -8.31 6.69
C PRO A 46 20.89 -7.46 6.49
N PRO A 47 20.52 -6.63 7.47
CA PRO A 47 19.31 -5.81 7.41
C PRO A 47 19.39 -4.75 6.30
N ARG A 48 20.61 -4.33 5.94
CA ARG A 48 20.89 -3.46 4.79
C ARG A 48 21.75 -4.20 3.78
N LEU A 49 21.38 -4.09 2.51
CA LEU A 49 22.18 -4.63 1.40
C LEU A 49 22.26 -3.59 0.27
N PRO A 50 23.40 -2.89 0.12
CA PRO A 50 23.65 -2.06 -1.06
C PRO A 50 23.66 -2.93 -2.32
N LEU A 51 23.01 -2.46 -3.36
CA LEU A 51 22.93 -3.14 -4.65
C LEU A 51 23.36 -2.17 -5.77
N PRO A 52 23.79 -2.69 -6.93
CA PRO A 52 23.87 -1.89 -8.15
C PRO A 52 22.49 -1.32 -8.49
N SER A 53 22.40 -0.03 -8.76
CA SER A 53 21.14 0.56 -9.26
C SER A 53 21.05 0.37 -10.77
N PRO A 54 19.95 -0.21 -11.30
CA PRO A 54 19.66 -0.22 -12.73
C PRO A 54 19.05 1.12 -13.19
N HIS A 55 18.80 2.05 -12.26
CA HIS A 55 18.19 3.33 -12.56
C HIS A 55 19.13 4.21 -13.38
N LYS A 56 18.60 4.88 -14.41
CA LYS A 56 19.41 5.65 -15.37
C LYS A 56 19.83 7.03 -14.87
N GLN A 57 19.21 7.52 -13.79
CA GLN A 57 19.52 8.82 -13.20
C GLN A 57 20.96 8.84 -12.64
N PRO A 58 21.81 9.80 -13.05
CA PRO A 58 23.16 9.92 -12.52
C PRO A 58 23.17 10.04 -10.99
N GLY A 59 24.04 9.25 -10.35
CA GLY A 59 24.17 9.22 -8.89
C GLY A 59 23.11 8.38 -8.16
N ALA A 60 22.21 7.71 -8.89
CA ALA A 60 21.25 6.78 -8.28
C ALA A 60 21.98 5.64 -7.55
N LYS A 61 21.58 5.41 -6.31
CA LYS A 61 22.01 4.28 -5.48
C LYS A 61 20.83 3.34 -5.28
N ARG A 62 21.12 2.05 -5.13
CA ARG A 62 20.12 1.06 -4.73
C ARG A 62 20.44 0.48 -3.36
N ILE A 63 19.42 0.37 -2.53
CA ILE A 63 19.50 -0.29 -1.22
C ILE A 63 18.31 -1.23 -1.06
N LYS A 64 18.57 -2.43 -0.55
CA LYS A 64 17.55 -3.33 -0.04
C LYS A 64 17.59 -3.30 1.49
N ILE A 65 16.43 -3.08 2.10
CA ILE A 65 16.25 -3.04 3.56
C ILE A 65 15.36 -4.19 3.96
N ARG A 66 15.73 -4.91 5.02
CA ARG A 66 14.95 -5.97 5.63
C ARG A 66 14.39 -5.50 6.97
N SER A 67 13.09 -5.54 7.10
CA SER A 67 12.36 -5.24 8.33
C SER A 67 11.81 -6.52 8.91
N GLY A 68 11.95 -6.72 10.23
CA GLY A 68 11.65 -7.96 10.91
C GLY A 68 12.83 -8.40 11.77
N PRO A 69 13.07 -9.71 11.94
CA PRO A 69 12.28 -10.82 11.40
C PRO A 69 10.93 -10.93 12.12
N TYR A 70 9.90 -11.29 11.37
CA TYR A 70 8.54 -11.51 11.87
C TYR A 70 8.27 -13.00 11.99
N LYS A 71 7.89 -13.45 13.18
CA LYS A 71 7.38 -14.79 13.43
C LYS A 71 5.86 -14.81 13.18
N ILE A 72 5.46 -15.38 12.05
CA ILE A 72 4.06 -15.56 11.68
C ILE A 72 3.59 -16.89 12.29
N PRO A 73 2.47 -16.92 13.01
CA PRO A 73 1.96 -18.16 13.60
C PRO A 73 1.58 -19.18 12.52
N ASP A 74 1.42 -20.44 12.91
CA ASP A 74 0.86 -21.46 12.02
C ASP A 74 -0.63 -21.21 11.70
N MET A 75 -1.12 -21.85 10.64
CA MET A 75 -2.50 -21.72 10.15
C MET A 75 -3.59 -22.24 11.09
N THR A 76 -3.25 -22.79 12.27
CA THR A 76 -4.22 -23.22 13.28
C THR A 76 -4.48 -22.16 14.34
N VAL A 77 -3.59 -21.17 14.46
CA VAL A 77 -3.67 -20.10 15.46
C VAL A 77 -4.40 -18.89 14.88
N VAL A 78 -5.45 -18.44 15.55
CA VAL A 78 -6.14 -17.18 15.23
C VAL A 78 -5.22 -16.01 15.55
N GLY A 79 -4.85 -15.26 14.52
CA GLY A 79 -3.91 -14.14 14.61
C GLY A 79 -4.53 -12.76 14.39
N SER A 80 -5.78 -12.72 13.89
CA SER A 80 -6.54 -11.48 13.71
C SER A 80 -7.71 -11.36 14.68
N PRO A 81 -8.19 -10.13 14.96
CA PRO A 81 -9.42 -9.92 15.73
C PRO A 81 -10.68 -10.35 14.97
N TYR A 82 -10.58 -10.67 13.67
CA TYR A 82 -11.69 -11.11 12.82
C TYR A 82 -11.80 -12.64 12.73
N GLY A 83 -10.84 -13.38 13.29
CA GLY A 83 -10.85 -14.84 13.31
C GLY A 83 -9.88 -15.48 12.30
N ASP A 84 -9.17 -14.67 11.53
CA ASP A 84 -8.25 -15.16 10.51
C ASP A 84 -7.08 -15.88 11.20
N LYS A 85 -6.73 -17.04 10.64
CA LYS A 85 -5.68 -17.90 11.19
C LYS A 85 -4.37 -17.71 10.45
N GLY A 86 -3.26 -18.05 11.12
CA GLY A 86 -1.93 -17.98 10.53
C GLY A 86 -1.53 -16.58 10.08
N THR A 87 -2.11 -15.53 10.67
CA THR A 87 -1.86 -14.16 10.24
C THR A 87 -1.24 -13.30 11.33
N LEU A 88 -0.43 -12.33 10.93
CA LEU A 88 -0.15 -11.14 11.70
C LEU A 88 -1.02 -10.04 11.11
N PHE A 89 -2.01 -9.56 11.85
CA PHE A 89 -2.97 -8.59 11.34
C PHE A 89 -2.68 -7.18 11.87
N ASN A 90 -2.57 -6.23 10.95
CA ASN A 90 -2.31 -4.81 11.15
C ASN A 90 -1.23 -4.56 12.21
N LEU A 91 -0.11 -5.28 12.11
CA LEU A 91 1.00 -5.17 13.05
C LEU A 91 1.75 -3.86 12.78
N PRO A 92 1.71 -2.86 13.69
CA PRO A 92 2.47 -1.64 13.49
C PRO A 92 3.95 -1.89 13.79
N ASP A 93 4.80 -1.51 12.85
CA ASP A 93 6.23 -1.48 13.02
C ASP A 93 6.77 -0.06 12.83
N THR A 94 7.14 0.57 13.94
CA THR A 94 7.60 1.96 13.95
C THR A 94 9.11 2.11 14.03
N SER A 95 9.86 1.01 13.97
CA SER A 95 11.34 1.01 13.90
C SER A 95 11.79 0.48 12.55
N ILE A 96 11.37 1.18 11.50
CA ILE A 96 11.81 0.90 10.14
C ILE A 96 13.04 1.73 9.82
N GLU A 97 14.02 1.06 9.27
CA GLU A 97 15.23 1.70 8.81
C GLU A 97 14.99 2.54 7.53
N ARG A 98 15.65 3.69 7.46
CA ARG A 98 15.52 4.61 6.32
C ARG A 98 16.37 4.16 5.14
N PRO A 99 15.98 4.47 3.89
CA PRO A 99 16.82 4.20 2.71
C PRO A 99 18.17 4.95 2.77
N CYS A 100 18.19 6.13 3.39
CA CYS A 100 19.35 7.02 3.51
C CYS A 100 19.52 7.56 4.94
N GLU A 101 20.74 7.93 5.33
CA GLU A 101 21.06 8.50 6.65
C GLU A 101 20.61 9.98 6.79
N GLY A 102 20.70 10.73 5.70
CA GLY A 102 20.31 12.14 5.61
C GLY A 102 18.94 12.34 4.97
N GLU A 103 18.77 13.46 4.27
CA GLU A 103 17.70 13.55 3.29
C GLU A 103 18.09 12.85 1.98
N CYS A 104 17.10 12.33 1.27
CA CYS A 104 17.26 11.73 -0.04
C CYS A 104 16.00 11.89 -0.88
N THR A 105 16.12 11.61 -2.18
CA THR A 105 14.99 11.55 -3.11
C THR A 105 14.81 10.11 -3.56
N ILE A 106 13.67 9.50 -3.23
CA ILE A 106 13.34 8.15 -3.67
C ILE A 106 12.85 8.23 -5.12
N LEU A 107 13.49 7.46 -5.99
CA LEU A 107 13.19 7.35 -7.42
C LEU A 107 12.26 6.17 -7.68
N THR A 108 12.58 5.01 -7.11
CA THR A 108 11.74 3.81 -7.22
C THR A 108 11.68 3.10 -5.87
N GLN A 109 10.63 2.30 -5.68
CA GLN A 109 10.57 1.38 -4.55
C GLN A 109 9.72 0.14 -4.85
N GLN A 110 10.08 -0.97 -4.23
CA GLN A 110 9.39 -2.24 -4.37
C GLN A 110 9.43 -3.03 -3.06
N ALA A 111 8.28 -3.60 -2.67
CA ALA A 111 8.19 -4.47 -1.52
C ALA A 111 8.45 -5.94 -1.88
N GLY A 112 8.95 -6.69 -0.93
CA GLY A 112 9.20 -8.12 -1.02
C GLY A 112 8.96 -8.84 0.31
N LEU A 113 9.00 -10.15 0.25
CA LEU A 113 8.97 -11.02 1.42
C LEU A 113 10.05 -12.09 1.25
N GLU A 114 10.86 -12.28 2.27
CA GLU A 114 11.97 -13.23 2.25
C GLU A 114 11.94 -14.10 3.49
N PHE A 115 12.28 -15.37 3.30
CA PHE A 115 12.68 -16.21 4.41
C PHE A 115 13.97 -15.69 5.06
N VAL A 116 14.20 -16.06 6.32
CA VAL A 116 15.39 -15.62 7.06
C VAL A 116 16.66 -16.33 6.61
N ASN A 117 16.54 -17.45 5.87
CA ASN A 117 17.70 -18.07 5.25
C ASN A 117 18.29 -17.08 4.23
N GLY A 118 19.38 -16.41 4.62
CA GLY A 118 20.25 -15.81 3.63
C GLY A 118 20.90 -16.96 2.89
N GLU A 119 20.27 -17.61 1.92
CA GLU A 119 21.03 -18.47 1.03
C GLU A 119 21.91 -17.59 0.12
N LEU A 120 23.14 -18.02 -0.06
CA LEU A 120 24.08 -17.41 -0.99
C LEU A 120 23.55 -17.63 -2.41
N ALA A 121 23.09 -16.56 -3.07
CA ALA A 121 22.85 -16.61 -4.50
C ALA A 121 24.22 -16.63 -5.20
N PHE A 122 24.76 -17.84 -5.44
CA PHE A 122 25.88 -18.02 -6.38
C PHE A 122 25.31 -18.06 -7.79
N SER A 123 25.41 -16.94 -8.48
CA SER A 123 25.20 -16.85 -9.91
C SER A 123 26.57 -17.05 -10.59
N PHE A 124 26.68 -18.04 -11.47
CA PHE A 124 27.79 -18.16 -12.43
C PHE A 124 27.17 -17.96 -13.80
N SER A 125 27.09 -16.72 -14.26
CA SER A 125 26.74 -16.44 -15.66
C SER A 125 28.01 -16.54 -16.51
N SER A 126 28.14 -17.62 -17.29
CA SER A 126 29.19 -17.76 -18.31
C SER A 126 28.78 -17.27 -19.69
N ASP A 127 27.54 -16.81 -19.89
CA ASP A 127 26.98 -16.71 -21.24
C ASP A 127 26.49 -15.29 -21.55
N GLY A 128 27.27 -14.57 -22.36
CA GLY A 128 26.94 -13.25 -22.93
C GLY A 128 25.87 -13.33 -24.02
N GLY A 129 24.61 -13.53 -23.62
CA GLY A 129 23.44 -13.46 -24.50
C GLY A 129 22.61 -12.18 -24.27
N GLU A 130 22.56 -11.30 -25.27
CA GLU A 130 21.66 -10.15 -25.28
C GLU A 130 20.20 -10.62 -25.36
N GLY A 131 19.47 -10.51 -24.25
CA GLY A 131 18.03 -10.80 -24.17
C GLY A 131 17.30 -9.67 -23.44
N ASN A 132 16.39 -9.01 -24.15
CA ASN A 132 15.45 -8.05 -23.57
C ASN A 132 14.37 -8.83 -22.79
N GLY A 133 14.47 -8.88 -21.47
CA GLY A 133 13.48 -9.52 -20.60
C GLY A 133 13.69 -9.15 -19.13
N GLU A 134 12.60 -8.70 -18.52
CA GLU A 134 12.30 -8.35 -17.13
C GLU A 134 13.25 -8.79 -16.00
N MET A 135 13.37 -7.92 -14.99
CA MET A 135 14.26 -7.97 -13.82
C MET A 135 14.00 -9.13 -12.83
N GLY A 136 14.12 -10.38 -13.30
CA GLY A 136 14.11 -11.59 -12.46
C GLY A 136 15.38 -12.43 -12.54
N GLY A 137 16.37 -12.04 -13.35
CA GLY A 137 17.61 -12.80 -13.56
C GLY A 137 18.86 -12.08 -13.05
N GLU A 138 19.63 -12.80 -12.23
CA GLU A 138 21.08 -12.68 -11.94
C GLU A 138 21.75 -11.30 -11.99
N PHE A 139 22.09 -10.77 -10.81
CA PHE A 139 23.13 -9.75 -10.67
C PHE A 139 24.42 -10.37 -10.14
N CYS A 140 25.35 -10.69 -11.05
CA CYS A 140 26.76 -10.78 -10.73
C CYS A 140 27.47 -9.50 -11.21
N ALA A 141 27.47 -8.47 -10.37
CA ALA A 141 28.33 -7.32 -10.58
C ALA A 141 29.66 -7.53 -9.82
N ASN A 142 30.76 -7.67 -10.55
CA ASN A 142 32.14 -7.55 -10.04
C ASN A 142 32.61 -8.59 -8.99
N GLY A 143 32.12 -9.82 -9.02
CA GLY A 143 32.60 -10.88 -8.12
C GLY A 143 32.21 -10.68 -6.64
N HIS A 144 31.27 -9.78 -6.35
CA HIS A 144 30.69 -9.63 -5.03
C HIS A 144 29.54 -10.62 -4.85
N VAL A 145 29.57 -11.34 -3.73
CA VAL A 145 28.54 -12.28 -3.31
C VAL A 145 27.41 -11.50 -2.63
N PHE A 146 26.18 -11.59 -3.14
CA PHE A 146 25.02 -10.91 -2.58
C PHE A 146 24.10 -11.90 -1.85
N TRP A 147 23.77 -11.60 -0.59
CA TRP A 147 22.76 -12.33 0.17
C TRP A 147 21.37 -11.84 -0.24
N LEU A 148 20.77 -12.45 -1.26
CA LEU A 148 19.46 -12.02 -1.76
C LEU A 148 18.29 -12.52 -0.91
N GLY A 149 18.50 -13.53 -0.06
CA GLY A 149 17.42 -14.21 0.67
C GLY A 149 16.54 -15.04 -0.26
N THR A 150 15.92 -16.10 0.25
CA THR A 150 14.95 -16.87 -0.55
C THR A 150 13.59 -16.15 -0.53
N ASN A 151 13.01 -15.91 -1.70
CA ASN A 151 11.69 -15.30 -1.83
C ASN A 151 10.64 -16.17 -1.10
N ALA A 152 9.83 -15.54 -0.24
CA ALA A 152 8.68 -16.15 0.39
C ALA A 152 7.42 -15.72 -0.37
N ASN A 153 6.68 -16.68 -0.90
CA ASN A 153 5.52 -16.42 -1.76
C ASN A 153 4.42 -17.49 -1.58
N ILE A 154 3.32 -17.35 -2.33
CA ILE A 154 2.11 -18.17 -2.20
C ILE A 154 2.44 -19.66 -2.31
N ASP A 155 3.28 -20.05 -3.26
CA ASP A 155 3.68 -21.44 -3.48
C ASP A 155 4.33 -22.10 -2.25
N SER A 156 4.98 -21.30 -1.40
CA SER A 156 5.52 -21.70 -0.10
C SER A 156 4.55 -21.53 1.08
N GLY A 157 3.34 -21.03 0.83
CA GLY A 157 2.32 -20.73 1.82
C GLY A 157 2.53 -19.42 2.57
N LEU A 158 3.42 -18.52 2.12
CA LEU A 158 3.72 -17.26 2.78
C LEU A 158 3.27 -16.07 1.94
N TRP A 159 2.64 -15.10 2.61
CA TRP A 159 2.01 -13.97 1.94
C TRP A 159 2.50 -12.67 2.56
N LEU A 160 2.96 -11.75 1.72
CA LEU A 160 2.92 -10.34 2.08
C LEU A 160 1.47 -9.91 1.85
N HIS A 161 0.57 -10.21 2.79
CA HIS A 161 -0.85 -10.00 2.55
C HIS A 161 -1.12 -8.52 2.30
N HIS A 162 -0.68 -7.66 3.22
CA HIS A 162 -0.63 -6.22 3.04
C HIS A 162 0.62 -5.62 3.71
N MET A 163 1.13 -4.55 3.14
CA MET A 163 2.07 -3.65 3.78
C MET A 163 1.71 -2.24 3.39
N VAL A 164 1.53 -1.37 4.38
CA VAL A 164 1.32 0.06 4.18
C VAL A 164 2.48 0.81 4.81
N SER A 165 3.14 1.62 3.99
CA SER A 165 4.24 2.47 4.41
C SER A 165 3.76 3.86 4.76
N PHE A 166 4.12 4.33 5.96
CA PHE A 166 3.82 5.64 6.50
C PHE A 166 5.07 6.48 6.64
N ILE A 167 4.98 7.74 6.24
CA ILE A 167 5.99 8.75 6.52
C ILE A 167 5.47 9.71 7.56
N LYS A 168 6.18 9.80 8.69
CA LYS A 168 5.85 10.65 9.84
C LYS A 168 6.90 11.75 9.97
N GLY A 169 6.48 13.00 10.10
CA GLY A 169 7.44 14.10 10.24
C GLY A 169 6.82 15.48 10.14
N PRO A 170 7.59 16.54 10.45
CA PRO A 170 7.16 17.92 10.28
C PRO A 170 6.68 18.18 8.85
N GLY A 171 5.48 18.75 8.73
CA GLY A 171 4.87 19.06 7.43
C GLY A 171 4.26 17.87 6.69
N ARG A 172 4.37 16.63 7.18
CA ARG A 172 3.66 15.46 6.61
C ARG A 172 2.18 15.51 6.97
N TRP A 173 1.33 15.09 6.03
CA TRP A 173 -0.13 14.99 6.21
C TRP A 173 -0.75 14.16 5.08
N ASP A 174 -1.72 13.31 5.41
CA ASP A 174 -2.43 12.43 4.48
C ASP A 174 -3.59 13.19 3.82
N PRO A 175 -3.62 13.34 2.48
CA PRO A 175 -4.65 14.13 1.82
C PRO A 175 -6.09 13.68 2.06
N THR A 176 -6.28 12.38 2.21
CA THR A 176 -7.59 11.76 2.34
C THR A 176 -8.09 11.81 3.79
N CYS A 177 -7.17 11.61 4.74
CA CYS A 177 -7.51 11.52 6.17
C CYS A 177 -7.17 12.76 7.00
N TYR A 178 -6.76 13.85 6.35
CA TYR A 178 -6.49 15.10 7.06
C TYR A 178 -7.73 15.60 7.82
N GLY A 179 -7.60 15.74 9.14
CA GLY A 179 -8.67 16.24 10.00
C GLY A 179 -9.77 15.22 10.34
N TRP A 180 -9.55 13.93 10.02
CA TRP A 180 -10.41 12.81 10.39
C TRP A 180 -9.63 11.77 11.20
N PRO A 181 -10.26 11.10 12.18
CA PRO A 181 -9.68 9.90 12.78
C PRO A 181 -9.41 8.84 11.71
N SER A 182 -8.21 8.28 11.72
CA SER A 182 -7.86 7.19 10.80
C SER A 182 -7.24 6.04 11.58
N GLY A 183 -7.86 4.86 11.49
CA GLY A 183 -7.40 3.65 12.18
C GLY A 183 -5.95 3.31 11.87
N PRO A 184 -5.56 3.19 10.58
CA PRO A 184 -4.18 2.90 10.18
C PRO A 184 -3.16 3.90 10.72
N HIS A 185 -3.50 5.21 10.72
CA HIS A 185 -2.63 6.24 11.27
C HIS A 185 -2.43 6.09 12.78
N LEU A 186 -3.52 5.80 13.51
CA LEU A 186 -3.46 5.58 14.96
C LEU A 186 -2.64 4.33 15.31
N ALA A 187 -2.73 3.27 14.49
CA ALA A 187 -1.96 2.04 14.69
C ALA A 187 -0.45 2.29 14.72
N VAL A 188 0.06 3.18 13.85
CA VAL A 188 1.49 3.56 13.81
C VAL A 188 1.84 4.76 14.70
N GLY A 189 0.94 5.14 15.62
CA GLY A 189 1.13 6.22 16.59
C GLY A 189 1.16 7.61 15.94
N ALA A 190 0.33 7.84 14.93
CA ALA A 190 0.24 9.10 14.18
C ALA A 190 -1.22 9.52 13.93
N THR A 191 -1.39 10.57 13.13
CA THR A 191 -2.69 11.08 12.66
C THR A 191 -2.55 11.48 11.20
N GLY A 192 -3.66 11.61 10.46
CA GLY A 192 -3.63 12.16 9.10
C GLY A 192 -3.06 13.59 9.01
N ALA A 193 -2.89 14.30 10.14
CA ALA A 193 -2.28 15.63 10.19
C ALA A 193 -0.77 15.62 10.45
N THR A 194 -0.18 14.47 10.77
CA THR A 194 1.25 14.34 11.16
C THR A 194 1.99 13.23 10.40
N SER A 195 1.30 12.50 9.55
CA SER A 195 1.88 11.50 8.67
C SER A 195 1.08 11.37 7.39
N GLU A 196 1.64 10.66 6.42
CA GLU A 196 0.97 10.29 5.18
C GLU A 196 1.22 8.82 4.82
N ARG A 197 0.23 8.18 4.20
CA ARG A 197 0.40 6.87 3.54
C ARG A 197 1.15 7.10 2.24
N MET A 198 2.38 6.59 2.16
CA MET A 198 3.28 6.80 1.02
C MET A 198 3.09 5.74 -0.07
N MET A 199 2.94 4.49 0.34
CA MET A 199 2.87 3.31 -0.53
C MET A 199 2.09 2.20 0.16
N ALA A 200 1.49 1.33 -0.64
CA ALA A 200 1.18 -0.01 -0.22
C ALA A 200 1.65 -1.06 -1.22
N SER A 201 1.75 -2.28 -0.71
CA SER A 201 2.03 -3.47 -1.49
C SER A 201 1.41 -4.65 -0.76
N GLY A 202 0.81 -5.57 -1.48
CA GLY A 202 0.45 -6.88 -1.00
C GLY A 202 1.26 -7.95 -1.71
N ASN A 203 0.61 -9.09 -1.96
CA ASN A 203 1.34 -10.20 -2.52
C ASN A 203 1.80 -9.94 -3.96
N GLU A 204 1.16 -9.00 -4.65
CA GLU A 204 1.48 -8.52 -5.99
C GLU A 204 2.87 -7.83 -6.16
N ARG A 205 3.64 -7.65 -5.08
CA ARG A 205 5.01 -7.06 -5.11
C ARG A 205 5.10 -5.74 -5.88
N ALA A 206 4.13 -4.87 -5.63
CA ALA A 206 3.93 -3.61 -6.34
C ALA A 206 5.25 -2.80 -6.51
N PHE A 207 5.54 -2.44 -7.76
CA PHE A 207 6.70 -1.63 -8.14
C PHE A 207 6.27 -0.19 -8.43
N LEU A 208 6.89 0.76 -7.73
CA LEU A 208 6.62 2.18 -7.90
C LEU A 208 7.82 2.90 -8.48
N ASP A 209 7.58 3.65 -9.55
CA ASP A 209 8.49 4.63 -10.12
C ASP A 209 7.95 6.05 -9.88
N TYR A 210 8.62 6.79 -9.01
CA TYR A 210 8.34 8.20 -8.72
C TYR A 210 9.03 9.16 -9.69
N SER A 211 9.94 8.66 -10.51
CA SER A 211 10.76 9.43 -11.46
C SER A 211 10.29 9.33 -12.91
N ALA A 212 9.11 8.76 -13.12
CA ALA A 212 8.50 8.62 -14.44
C ALA A 212 8.20 9.97 -15.14
N ASN A 213 8.26 11.10 -14.45
CA ASN A 213 8.14 12.43 -15.06
C ASN A 213 9.39 12.79 -15.87
N PRO A 214 9.27 13.10 -17.18
CA PRO A 214 10.42 13.51 -17.99
C PRO A 214 11.11 14.79 -17.51
N GLU A 215 10.38 15.68 -16.84
CA GLU A 215 10.92 16.92 -16.24
C GLU A 215 11.62 16.67 -14.89
N GLY A 216 11.57 15.43 -14.38
CA GLY A 216 12.09 15.06 -13.08
C GLY A 216 11.02 15.08 -11.98
N SER A 217 10.96 14.00 -11.22
CA SER A 217 10.17 13.90 -9.99
C SER A 217 10.76 12.83 -9.09
N GLY A 218 10.46 12.93 -7.81
CA GLY A 218 10.83 11.91 -6.83
C GLY A 218 10.18 12.19 -5.50
N TYR A 219 10.09 11.16 -4.67
CA TYR A 219 9.53 11.33 -3.34
C TYR A 219 10.63 11.85 -2.41
N HIS A 220 10.55 13.12 -1.98
CA HIS A 220 11.55 13.72 -1.09
C HIS A 220 11.40 13.15 0.32
N PHE A 221 12.41 12.44 0.81
CA PHE A 221 12.49 11.92 2.17
C PHE A 221 13.39 12.84 3.01
N LYS A 222 12.82 13.54 3.99
CA LYS A 222 13.53 14.58 4.76
C LYS A 222 14.36 13.95 5.87
N SER A 223 15.42 14.63 6.30
CA SER A 223 16.24 14.21 7.45
C SER A 223 15.44 14.04 8.75
N THR A 224 14.30 14.70 8.90
CA THR A 224 13.42 14.60 10.09
C THR A 224 12.31 13.56 9.96
N ASP A 225 12.13 12.96 8.79
CA ASP A 225 11.08 11.96 8.57
C ASP A 225 11.43 10.62 9.24
N LYS A 226 10.39 9.92 9.68
CA LYS A 226 10.44 8.56 10.21
C LYS A 226 9.55 7.68 9.38
N LEU A 227 10.04 6.49 9.06
CA LEU A 227 9.31 5.46 8.34
C LEU A 227 8.63 4.53 9.36
N ALA A 228 7.41 4.11 9.07
CA ALA A 228 6.70 3.08 9.81
C ALA A 228 5.93 2.19 8.83
N TYR A 229 5.77 0.92 9.16
CA TYR A 229 4.91 0.00 8.44
C TYR A 229 3.69 -0.37 9.26
N LEU A 230 2.61 -0.68 8.55
CA LEU A 230 1.51 -1.49 9.04
C LEU A 230 1.52 -2.75 8.18
N VAL A 231 1.82 -3.89 8.79
CA VAL A 231 2.08 -5.13 8.07
C VAL A 231 1.01 -6.16 8.39
N ASP A 232 0.46 -6.75 7.33
CA ASP A 232 -0.36 -7.94 7.35
C ASP A 232 0.42 -9.08 6.67
N LEU A 233 0.75 -10.12 7.42
CA LEU A 233 1.44 -11.30 6.88
C LEU A 233 0.59 -12.53 7.09
N MET A 234 0.52 -13.44 6.11
CA MET A 234 -0.15 -14.73 6.29
C MET A 234 0.80 -15.90 6.07
N ASN A 235 0.52 -16.97 6.79
CA ASN A 235 1.21 -18.24 6.76
C ASN A 235 0.17 -19.36 6.73
N MET A 236 0.08 -20.00 5.57
CA MET A 236 -0.82 -21.11 5.29
C MET A 236 -0.17 -22.47 5.57
N ASN A 237 0.93 -22.49 6.33
CA ASN A 237 1.57 -23.72 6.76
C ASN A 237 1.12 -24.14 8.16
N MET A 238 1.22 -25.44 8.43
CA MET A 238 0.95 -26.04 9.75
C MET A 238 2.05 -25.74 10.79
N GLU A 239 3.08 -25.01 10.40
CA GLU A 239 4.18 -24.60 11.26
C GLU A 239 4.35 -23.08 11.18
N ALA A 240 4.76 -22.47 12.29
CA ALA A 240 5.08 -21.06 12.33
C ALA A 240 6.33 -20.77 11.48
N ASN A 241 6.31 -19.68 10.73
CA ASN A 241 7.40 -19.29 9.85
C ASN A 241 8.01 -17.96 10.29
N VAL A 242 9.27 -17.74 9.92
CA VAL A 242 9.96 -16.49 10.18
C VAL A 242 10.38 -15.87 8.86
N VAL A 243 10.04 -14.60 8.65
CA VAL A 243 10.28 -13.87 7.41
C VAL A 243 10.73 -12.44 7.66
N TYR A 244 11.36 -11.83 6.66
CA TYR A 244 11.54 -10.39 6.55
C TYR A 244 10.57 -9.81 5.54
N VAL A 245 9.98 -8.66 5.87
CA VAL A 245 9.45 -7.76 4.84
C VAL A 245 10.63 -6.99 4.28
N THR A 246 10.79 -7.00 2.97
CA THR A 246 11.88 -6.30 2.30
C THR A 246 11.37 -5.12 1.50
N MET A 247 12.19 -4.07 1.45
CA MET A 247 11.98 -2.92 0.58
C MET A 247 13.25 -2.64 -0.19
N THR A 248 13.14 -2.61 -1.52
CA THR A 248 14.23 -2.17 -2.40
C THR A 248 13.93 -0.77 -2.87
N TYR A 249 14.88 0.15 -2.71
CA TYR A 249 14.78 1.55 -3.11
C TYR A 249 15.87 1.90 -4.09
N ASP A 250 15.54 2.59 -5.19
CA ASP A 250 16.49 3.45 -5.88
C ASP A 250 16.33 4.88 -5.38
N TYR A 251 17.43 5.56 -5.04
CA TYR A 251 17.40 6.90 -4.49
C TYR A 251 18.61 7.75 -4.87
N LEU A 252 18.45 9.07 -4.76
CA LEU A 252 19.53 10.06 -4.81
C LEU A 252 19.80 10.57 -3.39
N GLU A 253 21.07 10.68 -3.01
CA GLU A 253 21.45 11.34 -1.76
C GLU A 253 21.20 12.86 -1.85
N GLY A 254 20.82 13.45 -0.72
CA GLY A 254 20.66 14.89 -0.61
C GLY A 254 19.24 15.38 -0.93
N PRO A 255 19.07 16.70 -1.06
CA PRO A 255 17.76 17.30 -1.27
C PRO A 255 17.17 16.90 -2.63
N LEU A 256 15.88 17.16 -2.79
CA LEU A 256 15.21 17.08 -4.09
C LEU A 256 16.00 17.87 -5.16
N PRO A 257 16.36 17.26 -6.30
CA PRO A 257 17.12 17.96 -7.33
C PRO A 257 16.41 19.25 -7.80
N PRO A 258 17.14 20.34 -8.07
CA PRO A 258 16.54 21.60 -8.51
C PRO A 258 15.64 21.41 -9.73
N GLY A 259 14.42 21.96 -9.66
CA GLY A 259 13.44 21.88 -10.74
C GLY A 259 12.58 20.61 -10.75
N TRP A 260 12.90 19.61 -9.93
CA TRP A 260 12.08 18.40 -9.83
C TRP A 260 10.80 18.64 -9.02
N LEU A 261 9.76 17.85 -9.30
CA LEU A 261 8.55 17.80 -8.49
C LEU A 261 8.74 16.86 -7.30
N ASP A 262 8.23 17.27 -6.14
CA ASP A 262 8.06 16.38 -4.98
C ASP A 262 6.79 15.55 -5.19
N VAL A 263 6.77 14.29 -4.74
CA VAL A 263 5.61 13.42 -4.89
C VAL A 263 4.75 13.43 -3.63
N LYS A 264 3.48 13.80 -3.80
CA LYS A 264 2.42 13.68 -2.80
C LYS A 264 1.52 12.51 -3.16
N THR A 265 1.40 11.52 -2.27
CA THR A 265 0.50 10.38 -2.46
C THR A 265 -0.90 10.71 -1.95
N ILE A 266 -1.92 10.43 -2.76
CA ILE A 266 -3.32 10.38 -2.35
C ILE A 266 -3.70 8.91 -2.24
N TRP A 267 -4.32 8.55 -1.12
CA TRP A 267 -4.81 7.20 -0.89
C TRP A 267 -6.33 7.19 -0.93
N LEU A 268 -6.90 6.56 -1.95
CA LEU A 268 -8.35 6.36 -2.07
C LEU A 268 -8.64 4.91 -1.75
N ASP A 269 -9.61 4.65 -0.87
CA ASP A 269 -10.07 3.28 -0.67
C ASP A 269 -11.57 3.18 -0.35
N ALA A 270 -12.11 1.96 -0.44
CA ALA A 270 -13.52 1.65 -0.20
C ALA A 270 -14.06 2.22 1.14
N PHE A 271 -13.21 2.33 2.17
CA PHE A 271 -13.54 2.81 3.51
C PHE A 271 -12.70 4.03 3.97
N GLN A 272 -11.99 4.66 3.03
CA GLN A 272 -11.07 5.80 3.10
C GLN A 272 -10.08 5.86 4.28
N CYS A 273 -10.58 6.12 5.48
CA CYS A 273 -9.76 6.31 6.69
C CYS A 273 -9.91 5.17 7.70
N GLY A 274 -10.73 4.16 7.38
CA GLY A 274 -10.85 2.93 8.14
C GLY A 274 -9.84 1.86 7.70
N THR A 275 -10.28 0.59 7.67
CA THR A 275 -9.45 -0.60 7.40
C THR A 275 -9.23 -0.92 5.93
N SER A 276 -9.79 -0.14 4.99
CA SER A 276 -9.84 -0.40 3.54
C SER A 276 -10.60 -1.66 3.10
N GLU A 277 -10.79 -2.63 4.00
CA GLU A 277 -11.59 -3.84 3.79
C GLU A 277 -13.08 -3.61 4.02
N ILE A 278 -13.90 -4.29 3.20
CA ILE A 278 -15.34 -4.43 3.42
C ILE A 278 -15.77 -5.88 3.17
N ALA A 279 -16.89 -6.29 3.78
CA ALA A 279 -17.48 -7.58 3.48
C ALA A 279 -17.85 -7.69 1.99
N ALA A 280 -17.58 -8.84 1.37
CA ALA A 280 -17.96 -9.10 -0.01
C ALA A 280 -19.49 -8.94 -0.21
N PRO A 281 -19.95 -8.00 -1.05
CA PRO A 281 -21.38 -7.76 -1.27
C PRO A 281 -22.13 -8.95 -1.90
N LYS A 282 -21.39 -9.82 -2.59
CA LYS A 282 -21.91 -11.04 -3.22
C LYS A 282 -21.01 -12.22 -2.88
N GLN A 283 -21.56 -13.42 -3.08
CA GLN A 283 -20.84 -14.68 -2.86
C GLN A 283 -20.47 -15.37 -4.19
N ASN A 284 -21.01 -14.89 -5.31
CA ASN A 284 -20.79 -15.38 -6.67
C ASN A 284 -21.01 -14.25 -7.70
N GLY A 285 -20.61 -14.51 -8.96
CA GLY A 285 -20.79 -13.59 -10.08
C GLY A 285 -20.10 -12.23 -9.93
N ALA A 286 -20.55 -11.28 -10.76
CA ALA A 286 -19.94 -9.95 -10.87
C ALA A 286 -20.56 -8.91 -9.93
N PHE A 287 -19.73 -8.02 -9.40
CA PHE A 287 -20.13 -6.84 -8.62
C PHE A 287 -19.05 -5.76 -8.63
N THR A 288 -19.42 -4.56 -8.16
CA THR A 288 -18.50 -3.42 -8.02
C THR A 288 -18.54 -2.91 -6.58
N VAL A 289 -17.36 -2.61 -6.04
CA VAL A 289 -17.16 -1.89 -4.79
C VAL A 289 -16.66 -0.49 -5.13
N SER A 290 -17.23 0.56 -4.52
CA SER A 290 -16.84 1.95 -4.77
C SER A 290 -16.59 2.69 -3.47
N SER A 291 -15.56 3.53 -3.45
CA SER A 291 -15.28 4.45 -2.35
C SER A 291 -16.29 5.59 -2.26
N LYS A 292 -16.36 6.25 -1.10
CA LYS A 292 -16.98 7.57 -1.03
C LYS A 292 -16.16 8.60 -1.83
N PRO A 293 -16.80 9.54 -2.55
CA PRO A 293 -16.08 10.58 -3.27
C PRO A 293 -15.21 11.44 -2.34
N TRP A 294 -13.96 11.65 -2.74
CA TRP A 294 -13.01 12.56 -2.10
C TRP A 294 -12.84 13.82 -2.93
N LYS A 295 -12.83 14.99 -2.25
CA LYS A 295 -12.57 16.28 -2.90
C LYS A 295 -11.10 16.67 -2.69
N PRO A 296 -10.37 17.03 -3.76
CA PRO A 296 -8.98 17.44 -3.61
C PRO A 296 -8.85 18.71 -2.76
N ASN A 297 -7.89 18.67 -1.85
CA ASN A 297 -7.53 19.79 -0.96
C ASN A 297 -6.21 20.47 -1.34
N PHE A 298 -5.60 20.03 -2.45
CA PHE A 298 -4.45 20.65 -3.12
C PHE A 298 -4.55 20.41 -4.63
N GLU A 299 -3.61 20.98 -5.38
CA GLU A 299 -3.52 20.84 -6.84
C GLU A 299 -2.11 20.40 -7.22
N GLY A 300 -1.98 19.78 -8.40
CA GLY A 300 -0.69 19.32 -8.90
C GLY A 300 -0.79 18.47 -10.16
N LYS A 301 0.37 18.05 -10.67
CA LYS A 301 0.49 17.22 -11.87
C LYS A 301 0.29 15.75 -11.50
N ILE A 302 -0.60 15.03 -12.16
CA ILE A 302 -0.73 13.58 -11.93
C ILE A 302 0.46 12.89 -12.60
N LEU A 303 1.19 12.09 -11.82
CA LEU A 303 2.39 11.36 -12.27
C LEU A 303 2.08 9.89 -12.55
N GLY A 304 1.10 9.34 -11.85
CA GLY A 304 0.60 7.98 -12.08
C GLY A 304 -0.44 7.59 -11.05
N GLY A 305 -0.86 6.34 -11.13
CA GLY A 305 -1.62 5.70 -10.06
C GLY A 305 -1.30 4.22 -10.00
N MET A 306 -1.82 3.56 -8.98
CA MET A 306 -1.67 2.12 -8.77
C MET A 306 -2.85 1.64 -7.96
N GLY A 307 -3.53 0.60 -8.44
CA GLY A 307 -4.62 0.00 -7.68
C GLY A 307 -4.16 -1.04 -6.66
N HIS A 308 -5.10 -1.60 -5.92
CA HIS A 308 -4.95 -2.86 -5.19
C HIS A 308 -6.34 -3.45 -4.93
N LEU A 309 -6.47 -4.77 -5.09
CA LEU A 309 -7.69 -5.56 -4.87
C LEU A 309 -7.32 -6.86 -4.15
N HIS A 310 -8.32 -7.50 -3.55
CA HIS A 310 -8.21 -8.90 -3.12
C HIS A 310 -8.54 -9.84 -4.30
N ASP A 311 -8.27 -11.14 -4.11
CA ASP A 311 -8.59 -12.18 -5.10
C ASP A 311 -10.09 -12.17 -5.47
N GLY A 312 -10.36 -12.47 -6.74
CA GLY A 312 -11.66 -12.29 -7.39
C GLY A 312 -11.86 -10.91 -8.01
N GLY A 313 -10.99 -9.95 -7.69
CA GLY A 313 -10.90 -8.67 -8.37
C GLY A 313 -10.37 -8.83 -9.80
N ILE A 314 -10.97 -8.11 -10.75
CA ILE A 314 -10.59 -8.17 -12.17
C ILE A 314 -10.08 -6.82 -12.70
N ILE A 315 -10.63 -5.70 -12.20
CA ILE A 315 -10.30 -4.36 -12.67
C ILE A 315 -10.39 -3.39 -11.49
N VAL A 316 -9.45 -2.46 -11.41
CA VAL A 316 -9.51 -1.29 -10.52
C VAL A 316 -9.53 0.00 -11.35
N ASP A 317 -10.57 0.80 -11.13
CA ASP A 317 -10.75 2.09 -11.79
C ASP A 317 -10.52 3.23 -10.81
N THR A 318 -9.79 4.24 -11.25
CA THR A 318 -9.63 5.51 -10.52
C THR A 318 -10.29 6.62 -11.34
N MET A 319 -11.27 7.29 -10.75
CA MET A 319 -12.09 8.30 -11.41
C MET A 319 -11.82 9.67 -10.80
N ALA A 320 -11.69 10.72 -11.61
CA ALA A 320 -11.56 12.12 -11.16
C ALA A 320 -12.90 12.88 -11.13
N GLY A 321 -13.97 12.19 -11.46
CA GLY A 321 -15.33 12.71 -11.52
C GLY A 321 -16.27 11.64 -12.08
N PRO A 322 -17.59 11.91 -12.09
CA PRO A 322 -18.54 11.03 -12.75
C PRO A 322 -18.13 10.84 -14.22
N ASN A 323 -17.94 9.59 -14.64
CA ASN A 323 -17.53 9.22 -16.00
C ASN A 323 -16.20 9.85 -16.49
N THR A 324 -15.33 10.30 -15.58
CA THR A 324 -14.04 10.89 -15.92
C THR A 324 -12.92 9.98 -15.42
N PRO A 325 -12.55 8.93 -16.16
CA PRO A 325 -11.50 8.01 -15.75
C PRO A 325 -10.14 8.72 -15.75
N MET A 326 -9.41 8.58 -14.63
CA MET A 326 -7.98 8.89 -14.58
C MET A 326 -7.18 7.70 -15.09
N CYS A 327 -7.48 6.50 -14.58
CA CYS A 327 -6.93 5.26 -15.10
C CYS A 327 -7.83 4.07 -14.78
N SER A 328 -7.62 3.00 -15.55
CA SER A 328 -8.27 1.70 -15.39
C SER A 328 -7.18 0.65 -15.54
N GLN A 329 -7.17 -0.32 -14.63
CA GLN A 329 -6.11 -1.31 -14.54
C GLN A 329 -6.74 -2.71 -14.43
N ASP A 330 -6.49 -3.55 -15.43
CA ASP A 330 -6.72 -4.98 -15.33
C ASP A 330 -5.74 -5.60 -14.33
N ILE A 331 -6.20 -6.61 -13.60
CA ILE A 331 -5.40 -7.26 -12.56
C ILE A 331 -4.78 -8.56 -13.10
N PRO A 332 -3.45 -8.64 -13.22
CA PRO A 332 -2.76 -9.87 -13.60
C PRO A 332 -2.79 -10.91 -12.48
N TYR A 333 -2.98 -12.17 -12.88
CA TYR A 333 -2.99 -13.31 -11.98
C TYR A 333 -1.97 -14.34 -12.44
N SER A 334 -1.23 -14.88 -11.47
CA SER A 334 -0.41 -16.07 -11.65
C SER A 334 0.50 -16.04 -12.89
N GLU A 335 1.07 -14.86 -13.18
CA GLU A 335 2.05 -14.68 -14.25
C GLU A 335 3.30 -15.56 -14.05
N LYS A 336 3.57 -15.95 -12.80
CA LYS A 336 4.63 -16.89 -12.41
C LYS A 336 4.08 -18.01 -11.50
N PRO A 337 4.70 -19.20 -11.51
CA PRO A 337 4.26 -20.33 -10.68
C PRO A 337 4.19 -20.03 -9.17
N GLU A 338 5.06 -19.15 -8.67
CA GLU A 338 5.13 -18.76 -7.26
C GLU A 338 3.88 -18.04 -6.72
N PHE A 339 3.00 -17.58 -7.61
CA PHE A 339 1.71 -16.95 -7.26
C PHE A 339 0.53 -17.92 -7.34
N LYS A 340 0.80 -19.22 -7.46
CA LYS A 340 -0.21 -20.27 -7.44
C LYS A 340 -0.16 -21.02 -6.13
N TRP A 341 -1.29 -21.10 -5.45
CA TRP A 341 -1.45 -21.98 -4.31
C TRP A 341 -1.67 -23.42 -4.77
N SER A 342 -0.96 -24.36 -4.17
CA SER A 342 -1.12 -25.79 -4.46
C SER A 342 -1.24 -26.66 -3.20
N GLY A 343 -1.15 -26.06 -2.02
CA GLY A 343 -1.32 -26.78 -0.77
C GLY A 343 -2.79 -27.09 -0.46
N LYS A 344 -3.00 -27.83 0.63
CA LYS A 344 -4.34 -28.20 1.08
C LYS A 344 -4.68 -27.42 2.34
N MET A 345 -5.84 -26.76 2.32
CA MET A 345 -6.41 -26.15 3.52
C MET A 345 -7.39 -27.12 4.17
N ALA A 346 -7.42 -27.13 5.50
CA ALA A 346 -8.39 -27.91 6.26
C ALA A 346 -9.67 -27.10 6.50
N GLY A 347 -10.83 -27.74 6.41
CA GLY A 347 -12.12 -27.13 6.75
C GLY A 347 -12.81 -26.42 5.59
N ALA A 348 -13.55 -25.35 5.91
CA ALA A 348 -14.34 -24.58 4.94
C ALA A 348 -13.57 -23.39 4.34
N ASP A 349 -12.35 -23.14 4.85
CA ASP A 349 -11.47 -22.10 4.33
C ASP A 349 -10.84 -22.60 3.02
N LYS A 350 -10.94 -21.79 1.97
CA LYS A 350 -10.45 -22.15 0.63
C LYS A 350 -9.89 -20.91 -0.07
N PRO A 351 -8.57 -20.70 0.01
CA PRO A 351 -7.87 -19.73 -0.81
C PRO A 351 -8.08 -20.00 -2.29
N ALA A 352 -8.03 -18.95 -3.11
CA ALA A 352 -7.98 -19.08 -4.55
C ALA A 352 -6.74 -19.92 -4.95
N ASP A 353 -6.81 -20.61 -6.10
CA ASP A 353 -5.64 -21.35 -6.59
C ASP A 353 -4.69 -20.41 -7.35
N ASP A 354 -5.25 -19.49 -8.13
CA ASP A 354 -4.53 -18.43 -8.82
C ASP A 354 -4.66 -17.13 -8.02
N HIS A 355 -3.54 -16.48 -7.69
CA HIS A 355 -3.54 -15.18 -7.01
C HIS A 355 -3.05 -14.05 -7.89
N ILE A 356 -3.37 -12.83 -7.47
CA ILE A 356 -2.83 -11.59 -8.05
C ILE A 356 -1.29 -11.63 -7.98
N SER A 357 -0.64 -11.49 -9.13
CA SER A 357 0.83 -11.63 -9.25
C SER A 357 1.58 -10.31 -9.42
N SER A 358 0.90 -9.29 -9.93
CA SER A 358 1.48 -7.97 -10.12
C SER A 358 0.43 -6.88 -10.11
N MET A 359 0.89 -5.66 -9.92
CA MET A 359 0.05 -4.47 -9.97
C MET A 359 0.86 -3.33 -10.56
N PRO A 360 0.98 -3.27 -11.90
CA PRO A 360 1.76 -2.23 -12.55
C PRO A 360 1.21 -0.84 -12.22
N GLN A 361 2.04 0.20 -12.35
CA GLN A 361 1.51 1.56 -12.35
C GLN A 361 0.55 1.75 -13.53
N CYS A 362 -0.62 2.31 -13.26
CA CYS A 362 -1.63 2.52 -14.27
C CYS A 362 -1.24 3.64 -15.25
N LYS A 363 -1.56 3.44 -16.53
CA LYS A 363 -1.36 4.46 -17.56
C LYS A 363 -2.41 5.55 -17.39
N ILE A 364 -1.95 6.78 -17.16
CA ILE A 364 -2.84 7.96 -17.08
C ILE A 364 -3.58 8.14 -18.41
N GLN A 365 -4.88 8.38 -18.33
CA GLN A 365 -5.77 8.67 -19.45
C GLN A 365 -5.90 10.19 -19.64
N ALA A 366 -7.13 10.73 -19.55
CA ALA A 366 -7.42 12.12 -19.91
C ALA A 366 -7.07 13.13 -18.81
N VAL A 367 -6.97 12.70 -17.55
CA VAL A 367 -6.80 13.59 -16.39
C VAL A 367 -5.33 13.66 -16.01
N THR A 368 -4.68 14.76 -16.38
CA THR A 368 -3.25 14.99 -16.12
C THR A 368 -2.98 15.96 -14.97
N GLN A 369 -4.03 16.58 -14.42
CA GLN A 369 -3.95 17.54 -13.32
C GLN A 369 -4.97 17.20 -12.24
N LEU A 370 -4.53 17.27 -10.99
CA LEU A 370 -5.38 17.29 -9.81
C LEU A 370 -5.88 18.72 -9.59
N LYS A 371 -7.20 18.89 -9.51
CA LYS A 371 -7.86 20.19 -9.32
C LYS A 371 -8.89 20.12 -8.20
N LYS A 372 -9.11 21.21 -7.48
CA LYS A 372 -10.02 21.24 -6.31
C LYS A 372 -11.51 21.10 -6.66
N ASP A 373 -11.89 21.32 -7.91
CA ASP A 373 -13.26 21.18 -8.41
C ASP A 373 -13.63 19.73 -8.80
N GLN A 374 -12.65 18.82 -8.78
CA GLN A 374 -12.84 17.40 -9.07
C GLN A 374 -13.45 16.64 -7.89
N SER A 375 -13.90 15.41 -8.17
CA SER A 375 -14.48 14.51 -7.18
C SER A 375 -14.02 13.09 -7.47
N TRP A 376 -13.09 12.60 -6.66
CA TRP A 376 -12.36 11.38 -6.95
C TRP A 376 -12.95 10.16 -6.26
N THR A 377 -12.99 9.04 -6.97
CA THR A 377 -13.38 7.74 -6.43
C THR A 377 -12.43 6.64 -6.93
N VAL A 378 -12.36 5.55 -6.17
CA VAL A 378 -11.86 4.26 -6.65
C VAL A 378 -13.00 3.27 -6.74
N GLU A 379 -12.98 2.43 -7.77
CA GLU A 379 -13.90 1.31 -7.96
C GLU A 379 -13.12 0.02 -8.18
N GLY A 380 -13.42 -1.01 -7.37
CA GLY A 380 -12.95 -2.37 -7.58
C GLY A 380 -14.04 -3.21 -8.22
N LYS A 381 -13.79 -3.75 -9.41
CA LYS A 381 -14.71 -4.66 -10.10
C LYS A 381 -14.27 -6.09 -9.84
N TYR A 382 -15.22 -6.90 -9.43
CA TYR A 382 -15.04 -8.30 -9.07
C TYR A 382 -15.91 -9.19 -9.94
N ASP A 383 -15.45 -10.40 -10.22
CA ASP A 383 -16.21 -11.41 -10.96
C ASP A 383 -15.77 -12.82 -10.54
N TYR A 384 -16.49 -13.39 -9.57
CA TYR A 384 -16.13 -14.71 -9.01
C TYR A 384 -16.33 -15.88 -9.97
N ASP A 385 -17.03 -15.67 -11.09
CA ASP A 385 -17.16 -16.66 -12.16
C ASP A 385 -15.92 -16.66 -13.07
N LYS A 386 -15.13 -15.57 -13.06
CA LYS A 386 -13.88 -15.44 -13.84
C LYS A 386 -12.62 -15.66 -13.00
N ARG A 387 -12.62 -15.18 -11.75
CA ARG A 387 -11.51 -15.27 -10.81
C ARG A 387 -12.05 -15.71 -9.46
N ALA A 388 -11.59 -16.85 -8.93
CA ALA A 388 -12.01 -17.26 -7.60
C ALA A 388 -11.55 -16.24 -6.55
N GLY A 389 -12.42 -15.91 -5.60
CA GLY A 389 -12.02 -15.21 -4.38
C GLY A 389 -11.62 -16.20 -3.29
N ASN A 390 -10.94 -15.70 -2.25
CA ASN A 390 -10.63 -16.49 -1.07
C ASN A 390 -11.90 -16.75 -0.26
N LEU A 391 -12.08 -17.97 0.24
CA LEU A 391 -13.16 -18.33 1.14
C LEU A 391 -12.68 -18.45 2.59
N GLU A 392 -13.43 -17.85 3.51
CA GLU A 392 -13.28 -17.96 4.96
C GLU A 392 -14.61 -18.45 5.55
N GLY A 393 -14.58 -19.57 6.27
CA GLY A 393 -15.78 -20.21 6.80
C GLY A 393 -16.80 -20.58 5.71
N GLY A 394 -16.35 -20.87 4.49
CA GLY A 394 -17.19 -21.21 3.34
C GLY A 394 -17.89 -20.02 2.67
N LYS A 395 -17.50 -18.78 3.01
CA LYS A 395 -18.00 -17.55 2.39
C LYS A 395 -16.85 -16.76 1.79
N GLN A 396 -17.14 -15.93 0.79
CA GLN A 396 -16.18 -14.97 0.26
C GLN A 396 -15.64 -14.09 1.38
N SER A 397 -14.32 -14.01 1.45
CA SER A 397 -13.59 -13.18 2.40
C SER A 397 -13.90 -11.70 2.16
N ASN A 398 -13.40 -10.84 3.04
CA ASN A 398 -13.47 -9.40 2.78
C ASN A 398 -12.78 -9.05 1.46
N VAL A 399 -13.19 -7.95 0.86
CA VAL A 399 -12.64 -7.41 -0.39
C VAL A 399 -12.15 -5.99 -0.17
N MET A 400 -11.23 -5.55 -1.02
CA MET A 400 -10.71 -4.18 -1.04
C MET A 400 -10.98 -3.46 -2.36
N ALA A 401 -10.92 -2.15 -2.34
CA ALA A 401 -10.73 -1.34 -3.54
C ALA A 401 -9.85 -0.17 -3.14
N ILE A 402 -8.57 -0.21 -3.51
CA ILE A 402 -7.60 0.82 -3.18
C ILE A 402 -7.04 1.40 -4.48
N SER A 403 -6.80 2.71 -4.49
CA SER A 403 -6.01 3.39 -5.49
C SER A 403 -5.08 4.40 -4.82
N LEU A 404 -3.80 4.26 -5.09
CA LEU A 404 -2.79 5.26 -4.79
C LEU A 404 -2.62 6.16 -6.01
N VAL A 405 -2.79 7.46 -5.84
CA VAL A 405 -2.54 8.45 -6.90
C VAL A 405 -1.31 9.27 -6.53
N PHE A 406 -0.34 9.31 -7.45
CA PHE A 406 0.91 10.05 -7.25
C PHE A 406 0.80 11.41 -7.92
N VAL A 407 0.95 12.48 -7.14
CA VAL A 407 0.81 13.86 -7.61
C VAL A 407 2.10 14.61 -7.39
N GLY A 408 2.67 15.11 -8.48
CA GLY A 408 3.81 16.00 -8.49
C GLY A 408 3.40 17.40 -8.04
N VAL A 409 4.05 17.89 -6.99
CA VAL A 409 3.84 19.20 -6.39
C VAL A 409 5.16 19.98 -6.35
N PRO A 410 5.12 21.31 -6.16
CA PRO A 410 6.34 22.09 -6.02
C PRO A 410 7.23 21.59 -4.87
N PRO A 411 8.57 21.78 -4.96
CA PRO A 411 9.50 21.44 -3.89
C PRO A 411 9.07 22.01 -2.53
N GLY A 412 9.27 21.23 -1.46
CA GLY A 412 8.81 21.56 -0.11
C GLY A 412 7.40 21.06 0.20
N GLY A 413 6.69 20.53 -0.79
CA GLY A 413 5.38 19.91 -0.66
C GLY A 413 4.24 20.93 -0.64
N VAL A 414 3.04 20.45 -0.34
CA VAL A 414 1.83 21.28 -0.26
C VAL A 414 1.55 21.70 1.19
N PRO A 415 1.24 23.00 1.44
CA PRO A 415 0.80 23.45 2.76
C PRO A 415 -0.38 22.65 3.27
N LYS A 416 -0.45 22.44 4.58
CA LYS A 416 -1.60 21.78 5.20
C LYS A 416 -2.88 22.57 4.90
N PRO A 417 -4.01 21.91 4.60
CA PRO A 417 -5.28 22.60 4.46
C PRO A 417 -5.59 23.37 5.75
N GLY A 418 -6.00 24.64 5.59
CA GLY A 418 -6.48 25.44 6.72
C GLY A 418 -7.71 24.79 7.36
N TRP A 419 -7.95 25.06 8.64
CA TRP A 419 -9.07 24.47 9.39
C TRP A 419 -10.43 24.70 8.71
N PHE A 420 -10.58 25.82 8.00
CA PHE A 420 -11.81 26.25 7.31
C PHE A 420 -11.88 25.88 5.83
N GLY A 421 -10.84 25.25 5.25
CA GLY A 421 -10.78 24.89 3.83
C GLY A 421 -11.34 23.51 3.50
N ARG A 422 -12.33 23.03 4.25
CA ARG A 422 -12.93 21.69 4.11
C ARG A 422 -14.06 21.68 3.10
#